data_AF-E2EB13-F1
#
_entry.id   AF-E2EB13-F1
#
_cell.length_a   1.000
_cell.length_b   1.000
_cell.length_c   1.000
_cell.angle_alpha   90.00
_cell.angle_beta   90.00
_cell.angle_gamma   90.00
#
_symmetry.space_group_name_H-M   'P 1'
#
loop_
_entity.id
_entity.type
_entity.pdbx_description
1 polymer ?
#
loop_
_entity_poly.entity_id
_entity_poly.type
_entity_poly.pdbx_seq_one_letter_code
_entity_poly.pdbx_strand_id
1 'polypeptide(L)'
;DPSAVGLKEDFRNRFRNVSRLMDCVGCDKCRLWGKLQVNGYRTALKVLFEYDETKNGENPLLRRTELVALVNTLGRISHSLAAVRSFHR
;
A
#
# COMPACT_ATOMS: atom_id res chain seq x y z
N ASP A 1 -4.99 -10.99 -18.56
CA ASP A 1 -3.81 -11.87 -18.64
C ASP A 1 -3.88 -12.90 -17.51
N PRO A 2 -3.89 -14.22 -17.79
CA PRO A 2 -4.00 -15.28 -16.77
C PRO A 2 -2.89 -15.20 -15.70
N SER A 3 -1.72 -14.68 -16.07
CA SER A 3 -0.58 -14.45 -15.18
C SER A 3 -0.87 -13.40 -14.09
N ALA A 4 -1.69 -12.39 -14.39
CA ALA A 4 -2.00 -11.28 -13.48
C ALA A 4 -2.91 -11.72 -12.31
N VAL A 5 -3.78 -12.71 -12.52
CA VAL A 5 -4.71 -13.19 -11.48
C VAL A 5 -3.96 -13.95 -10.37
N GLY A 6 -3.02 -14.83 -10.76
CA GLY A 6 -2.16 -15.52 -9.80
C GLY A 6 -1.25 -14.55 -9.04
N LEU A 7 -0.64 -13.61 -9.75
CA LEU A 7 0.24 -12.60 -9.17
C LEU A 7 -0.46 -11.71 -8.14
N LYS A 8 -1.69 -11.28 -8.44
CA LYS A 8 -2.53 -10.50 -7.53
C LYS A 8 -2.80 -11.24 -6.22
N GLU A 9 -3.15 -12.52 -6.30
CA GLU A 9 -3.46 -13.34 -5.14
C GLU A 9 -2.21 -13.56 -4.27
N ASP A 10 -1.06 -13.80 -4.90
CA ASP A 10 0.23 -13.91 -4.23
C ASP A 10 0.58 -12.63 -3.47
N PHE A 11 0.51 -11.46 -4.14
CA PHE A 11 0.75 -10.19 -3.46
C PHE A 11 -0.21 -9.99 -2.29
N ARG A 12 -1.50 -10.25 -2.48
CA ARG A 12 -2.50 -10.14 -1.42
C ARG A 12 -2.12 -10.95 -0.18
N ASN A 13 -1.66 -12.18 -0.38
CA ASN A 13 -1.24 -13.08 0.70
C ASN A 13 0.07 -12.62 1.34
N ARG A 14 1.06 -12.18 0.56
CA ARG A 14 2.32 -11.62 1.07
C ARG A 14 2.07 -10.39 1.94
N PHE A 15 1.27 -9.43 1.49
CA PHE A 15 0.93 -8.25 2.29
C PHE A 15 0.15 -8.62 3.57
N ARG A 16 -0.61 -9.73 3.60
CA ARG A 16 -1.32 -10.18 4.82
C ARG A 16 -0.32 -10.68 5.84
N ASN A 17 0.68 -11.44 5.38
CA ASN A 17 1.76 -11.94 6.22
C ASN A 17 2.62 -10.79 6.77
N VAL A 18 3.00 -9.82 5.94
CA VAL A 18 3.74 -8.64 6.40
C VAL A 18 2.90 -7.83 7.41
N SER A 19 1.61 -7.66 7.18
CA SER A 19 0.74 -6.95 8.13
C SER A 19 0.63 -7.66 9.49
N ARG A 20 0.62 -9.00 9.51
CA ARG A 20 0.70 -9.80 10.74
C ARG A 20 2.06 -9.69 11.42
N LEU A 21 3.16 -9.64 10.65
CA LEU A 21 4.49 -9.41 11.21
C LEU A 21 4.57 -8.06 11.94
N MET A 22 3.89 -7.03 11.45
CA MET A 22 3.82 -5.74 12.13
C MET A 22 3.12 -5.82 13.51
N ASP A 23 2.30 -6.84 13.78
CA ASP A 23 1.73 -7.05 15.11
C ASP A 23 2.76 -7.47 16.16
N CYS A 24 3.92 -7.97 15.74
CA CYS A 24 5.02 -8.35 16.62
C CYS A 24 5.96 -7.18 16.94
N VAL A 25 5.72 -5.98 16.39
CA VAL A 25 6.57 -4.81 16.62
C VAL A 25 6.16 -4.13 17.92
N GLY A 26 7.05 -4.15 18.92
CA GLY A 26 6.78 -3.59 20.26
C GLY A 26 6.74 -2.06 20.35
N CYS A 27 7.27 -1.35 19.34
CA CYS A 27 7.18 0.11 19.25
C CYS A 27 5.84 0.53 18.63
N ASP A 28 4.97 1.21 19.39
CA ASP A 28 3.63 1.59 18.91
C ASP A 28 3.64 2.47 17.67
N LYS A 29 4.52 3.48 17.63
CA LYS A 29 4.67 4.35 16.45
C LYS A 29 5.13 3.56 15.23
N CYS A 30 6.07 2.65 15.42
CA CYS A 30 6.64 1.81 14.36
C CYS A 30 5.59 0.83 13.82
N ARG A 31 4.82 0.20 14.72
CA ARG A 31 3.71 -0.68 14.37
C ARG A 31 2.61 0.07 13.61
N LEU A 32 2.23 1.26 14.07
CA LEU A 32 1.23 2.10 13.41
C LEU A 32 1.67 2.46 11.98
N TRP A 33 2.84 3.07 11.82
CA TRP A 33 3.33 3.51 10.52
C TRP A 33 3.66 2.33 9.61
N GLY A 34 4.20 1.23 10.16
CA GLY A 34 4.45 0.00 9.43
C GLY A 34 3.17 -0.59 8.84
N LYS A 35 2.11 -0.75 9.65
CA LYS A 35 0.81 -1.20 9.14
C LYS A 35 0.20 -0.25 8.12
N LEU A 36 0.30 1.06 8.36
CA LEU A 36 -0.22 2.07 7.46
C LEU A 36 0.44 1.98 6.09
N GLN A 37 1.78 1.89 6.04
CA GLN A 37 2.55 1.80 4.81
C GLN A 37 2.31 0.49 4.06
N VAL A 38 2.31 -0.65 4.77
CA VAL A 38 2.00 -1.97 4.18
C VAL A 38 0.60 -1.97 3.54
N ASN A 39 -0.38 -1.36 4.19
CA ASN A 39 -1.73 -1.24 3.63
C ASN A 39 -1.81 -0.25 2.47
N GLY A 40 -1.01 0.82 2.50
CA GLY A 40 -0.92 1.77 1.38
C GLY A 40 -0.34 1.12 0.12
N TYR A 41 0.75 0.36 0.24
CA TYR A 41 1.31 -0.38 -0.89
C TYR A 41 0.36 -1.45 -1.43
N ARG A 42 -0.33 -2.18 -0.55
CA ARG A 42 -1.39 -3.11 -0.96
C ARG A 42 -2.48 -2.39 -1.77
N THR A 43 -2.91 -1.22 -1.31
CA THR A 43 -3.95 -0.42 -1.97
C THR A 43 -3.47 0.08 -3.33
N ALA A 44 -2.22 0.53 -3.44
CA ALA A 44 -1.64 0.97 -4.71
C ALA A 44 -1.66 -0.15 -5.76
N LEU A 45 -1.24 -1.35 -5.37
CA LEU A 45 -1.27 -2.52 -6.26
C LEU A 45 -2.69 -2.99 -6.60
N LYS A 46 -3.63 -2.87 -5.66
CA LYS A 46 -5.05 -3.12 -5.93
C LYS A 46 -5.57 -2.21 -7.05
N VAL A 47 -5.25 -0.91 -7.00
CA VAL A 47 -5.61 0.03 -8.07
C VAL A 47 -4.92 -0.37 -9.38
N LEU A 48 -3.62 -0.65 -9.37
CA LEU A 48 -2.88 -1.03 -10.59
C LEU A 48 -3.37 -2.30 -11.27
N PHE A 49 -3.89 -3.28 -10.52
CA PHE A 49 -4.35 -4.56 -11.08
C PHE A 49 -5.85 -4.65 -11.30
N GLU A 50 -6.66 -3.89 -10.58
CA GLU A 50 -8.12 -4.00 -10.62
C GLU A 50 -8.81 -2.80 -11.25
N TYR A 51 -8.14 -1.66 -11.42
CA TYR A 51 -8.72 -0.49 -12.05
C TYR A 51 -8.57 -0.58 -13.56
N ASP A 52 -9.70 -0.61 -14.27
CA ASP A 52 -9.80 -0.63 -15.71
C ASP A 52 -10.48 0.66 -16.19
N GLU A 53 -9.76 1.49 -16.94
CA GLU A 53 -10.26 2.77 -17.47
C GLU A 53 -11.37 2.57 -18.51
N THR A 54 -11.47 1.39 -19.11
CA THR A 54 -12.49 1.08 -20.12
C THR A 54 -13.82 0.65 -19.50
N LYS A 55 -13.82 0.30 -18.21
CA LYS A 55 -14.98 -0.19 -17.48
C LYS A 55 -15.56 0.90 -16.59
N ASN A 56 -16.42 1.73 -17.18
CA ASN A 56 -17.17 2.75 -16.45
C ASN A 56 -18.13 2.09 -15.43
N GLY A 57 -17.75 2.12 -14.15
CA GLY A 57 -18.61 1.72 -13.03
C GLY A 57 -18.38 0.32 -12.44
N GLU A 58 -17.55 -0.53 -13.07
CA GLU A 58 -17.22 -1.86 -12.52
C GLU A 58 -15.93 -1.87 -11.67
N ASN A 59 -15.27 -0.71 -11.55
CA ASN A 59 -14.03 -0.63 -10.78
C ASN A 59 -14.29 -0.85 -9.28
N PRO A 60 -13.45 -1.65 -8.61
CA PRO A 60 -13.67 -1.97 -7.21
C PRO A 60 -13.50 -0.73 -6.32
N LEU A 61 -14.49 -0.51 -5.47
CA LEU A 61 -14.48 0.59 -4.52
C LEU A 61 -13.34 0.45 -3.51
N LEU A 62 -12.63 1.55 -3.29
CA LEU A 62 -11.66 1.68 -2.21
C LEU A 62 -12.37 2.01 -0.90
N ARG A 63 -12.07 1.25 0.15
CA ARG A 63 -12.52 1.56 1.51
C ARG A 63 -11.82 2.83 2.00
N ARG A 64 -12.47 3.57 2.91
CA ARG A 64 -11.89 4.77 3.54
C ARG A 64 -10.49 4.51 4.12
N THR A 65 -10.28 3.36 4.75
CA THR A 65 -8.98 2.97 5.32
C THR A 65 -7.92 2.68 4.27
N GLU A 66 -8.30 2.14 3.11
CA GLU A 66 -7.41 1.94 1.96
C GLU A 66 -6.96 3.30 1.41
N LEU A 67 -7.92 4.23 1.23
CA LEU A 67 -7.63 5.59 0.75
C LEU A 67 -6.70 6.36 1.71
N VAL A 68 -7.02 6.36 3.00
CA VAL A 68 -6.18 7.02 4.03
C VAL A 68 -4.77 6.43 4.03
N ALA A 69 -4.64 5.11 3.96
CA ALA A 69 -3.33 4.44 3.93
C ALA A 69 -2.54 4.79 2.66
N LEU A 70 -3.21 4.81 1.49
CA LEU A 70 -2.58 5.17 0.22
C LEU A 70 -2.01 6.60 0.26
N VAL A 71 -2.83 7.58 0.63
CA VAL A 71 -2.41 9.00 0.67
C VAL A 71 -1.31 9.24 1.69
N ASN A 72 -1.41 8.65 2.89
CA ASN A 72 -0.37 8.79 3.91
C ASN A 72 0.94 8.12 3.50
N THR A 73 0.88 6.98 2.82
CA THR A 73 2.08 6.28 2.32
C THR A 73 2.79 7.12 1.27
N LEU A 74 2.03 7.69 0.32
CA LEU A 74 2.58 8.64 -0.66
C LEU A 74 3.24 9.84 0.03
N GLY A 75 2.58 10.42 1.05
CA GLY A 75 3.15 11.50 1.84
C GLY A 75 4.45 11.14 2.55
N ARG A 76 4.57 9.91 3.09
CA ARG A 76 5.81 9.42 3.69
C ARG A 76 6.94 9.29 2.67
N ILE A 77 6.67 8.72 1.49
CA ILE A 77 7.67 8.61 0.40
C ILE A 77 8.10 9.99 -0.08
N SER A 78 7.15 10.91 -0.26
CA SER A 78 7.42 12.31 -0.63
C SER A 78 8.34 12.99 0.39
N HIS A 79 8.07 12.81 1.68
CA HIS A 79 8.94 13.33 2.74
C HIS A 79 10.33 12.67 2.73
N SER A 80 10.42 11.36 2.51
CA SER A 80 11.69 10.66 2.36
C SER A 80 12.52 11.21 1.20
N LEU A 81 11.91 11.52 0.05
CA LEU A 81 12.61 12.13 -1.08
C LEU A 81 13.12 13.54 -0.76
N ALA A 82 12.32 14.35 -0.05
CA ALA A 82 12.76 15.66 0.43
C ALA A 82 13.94 15.55 1.42
N ALA A 83 13.90 14.56 2.33
CA ALA A 83 14.97 14.30 3.28
C ALA A 83 16.27 13.90 2.57
N VAL A 84 16.22 13.03 1.55
CA VAL A 84 17.41 12.68 0.74
C VAL A 84 18.05 13.93 0.13
N ARG A 85 17.25 14.83 -0.45
CA ARG A 85 17.78 16.11 -0.99
C ARG A 85 18.40 16.99 0.10
N SER A 86 17.83 16.98 1.31
CA SER A 86 18.36 17.74 2.45
C SER A 86 19.67 17.16 2.98
N PHE A 87 19.86 15.84 2.98
CA PHE A 87 21.08 15.19 3.44
C PHE A 87 22.23 15.27 2.43
N HIS A 88 21.92 15.50 1.14
CA HIS A 88 22.90 15.74 0.09
C HIS A 88 23.42 17.19 0.04
N ARG A 89 22.80 18.10 0.79
CA ARG A 89 23.31 19.46 1.02
C ARG A 89 24.22 19.48 2.24
#